data_AF-A0AAD8YM63-F1
#
_entry.id   AF-A0AAD8YM63-F1
#
_cell.length_a   1.000
_cell.length_b   1.000
_cell.length_c   1.000
_cell.angle_alpha   90.00
_cell.angle_beta   90.00
_cell.angle_gamma   90.00
#
_symmetry.space_group_name_H-M   'P 1'
#
loop_
_entity.id
_entity.type
_entity.pdbx_description
1 polymer ?
#
loop_
_entity_poly.entity_id
_entity_poly.type
_entity_poly.pdbx_seq_one_letter_code
_entity_poly.pdbx_strand_id
1 'polypeptide(L)'
;MAKNIEYILEKRGFLYRPDPNLTPTSALPSPADLVGKVLIKSKRATSGKTTVLNNDFDDENRSAAAPESGGYDSEDDIDNNVVAFTSSGSIKSEAKTNVTYEQLFKIARHDATEANATAKSLSIQYDDSTRRAAQARNHADALLRDVGMSYEELKKKRADGSDHVAEEGTEIVFDGEVAFDEDRVVVKDAENKAVEIAAAFAESVEDSRLVFSAASAEARSETELFEIARQDLTEQEVILAEAKEALEEVSNRNRRLKDAAERALAEARSNREYADNAENRVAAVKALLDKSHNQAVSSETVAGTADAEAKISEERACDAEARAQKARAKADKEKAKAIEESKKEDVLEGKLASYKNMQTELAEAIKSAQHRADDAVAMSEKLTDGIREIKSGNFDGDAKNVVERKLKERKSLNKKMDISLAEMITLEKKLREMENTYEDLRRKTKLQAKLPHPHINKQINLYPSLINWRTMR
;
A
#
# COMPACT_ATOMS: atom_id res chain seq x y z
N MET A 1 9.52 27.81 -20.85
CA MET A 1 8.71 26.60 -21.12
C MET A 1 7.20 26.86 -21.26
N ALA A 2 6.58 27.82 -20.55
CA ALA A 2 5.11 28.02 -20.53
C ALA A 2 4.43 28.17 -21.92
N LYS A 3 5.05 28.87 -22.88
CA LYS A 3 4.47 29.07 -24.24
C LYS A 3 4.27 27.76 -25.04
N ASN A 4 5.07 26.72 -24.77
CA ASN A 4 4.95 25.44 -25.50
C ASN A 4 3.79 24.59 -24.97
N ILE A 5 3.46 24.69 -23.69
CA ILE A 5 2.37 23.92 -23.07
C ILE A 5 1.01 24.41 -23.55
N GLU A 6 0.81 25.73 -23.65
CA GLU A 6 -0.44 26.29 -24.19
C GLU A 6 -0.68 25.84 -25.64
N TYR A 7 0.35 25.89 -26.49
CA TYR A 7 0.26 25.45 -27.88
C TYR A 7 -0.09 23.95 -28.01
N ILE A 8 0.51 23.10 -27.16
CA ILE A 8 0.25 21.65 -27.17
C ILE A 8 -1.19 21.33 -26.69
N LEU A 9 -1.64 22.00 -25.64
CA LEU A 9 -2.97 21.80 -25.06
C LEU A 9 -4.09 22.37 -25.94
N GLU A 10 -3.83 23.50 -26.61
CA GLU A 10 -4.76 24.11 -27.57
C GLU A 10 -4.95 23.23 -28.80
N LYS A 11 -3.86 22.70 -29.38
CA LYS A 11 -3.92 21.87 -30.59
C LYS A 11 -4.69 20.56 -30.40
N ARG A 12 -4.80 20.08 -29.15
CA ARG A 12 -5.54 18.86 -28.79
C ARG A 12 -6.91 19.13 -28.16
N GLY A 13 -7.36 20.38 -28.11
CA GLY A 13 -8.68 20.74 -27.58
C GLY A 13 -8.83 20.58 -26.06
N PHE A 14 -7.72 20.37 -25.35
CA PHE A 14 -7.70 20.15 -23.90
C PHE A 14 -7.54 21.44 -23.11
N LEU A 15 -7.36 22.59 -23.76
CA LEU A 15 -7.26 23.88 -23.07
C LEU A 15 -8.63 24.57 -22.99
N TYR A 16 -9.08 24.91 -21.78
CA TYR A 16 -10.26 25.75 -21.60
C TYR A 16 -9.89 27.23 -21.80
N ARG A 17 -10.57 27.94 -22.71
CA ARG A 17 -10.49 29.40 -22.87
C ARG A 17 -11.83 30.05 -22.47
N PRO A 18 -11.82 31.07 -21.59
CA PRO A 18 -13.02 31.87 -21.34
C PRO A 18 -13.45 32.59 -22.63
N ASP A 19 -14.76 32.71 -22.86
CA ASP A 19 -15.29 33.50 -23.98
C ASP A 19 -14.84 34.96 -23.83
N PRO A 20 -14.16 35.54 -24.83
CA PRO A 20 -13.67 36.92 -24.77
C PRO A 20 -14.79 37.97 -24.66
N ASN A 21 -16.05 37.61 -24.91
CA ASN A 21 -17.20 38.50 -24.81
C ASN A 21 -17.85 38.53 -23.41
N LEU A 22 -17.37 37.72 -22.46
CA LEU A 22 -17.88 37.67 -21.09
C LEU A 22 -17.12 38.64 -20.17
N THR A 23 -17.86 39.43 -19.39
CA THR A 23 -17.29 40.37 -18.42
C THR A 23 -16.57 39.63 -17.27
N PRO A 24 -15.51 40.20 -16.67
CA PRO A 24 -14.66 39.53 -15.68
C PRO A 24 -15.36 39.13 -14.36
N THR A 25 -16.63 39.51 -14.19
CA THR A 25 -17.49 39.15 -13.06
C THR A 25 -18.57 38.13 -13.41
N SER A 26 -18.63 37.66 -14.65
CA SER A 26 -19.61 36.65 -15.08
C SER A 26 -19.09 35.22 -14.86
N ALA A 27 -20.06 34.32 -14.64
CA ALA A 27 -19.95 33.04 -13.94
C ALA A 27 -18.75 32.14 -14.31
N LEU A 28 -18.23 31.45 -13.29
CA LEU A 28 -17.30 30.33 -13.47
C LEU A 28 -17.90 29.30 -14.44
N PRO A 29 -17.08 28.65 -15.29
CA PRO A 29 -17.56 27.62 -16.22
C PRO A 29 -18.37 26.54 -15.50
N SER A 30 -19.40 26.02 -16.19
CA SER A 30 -20.17 24.91 -15.63
C SER A 30 -19.27 23.67 -15.51
N PRO A 31 -19.51 22.77 -14.54
CA PRO A 31 -18.73 21.55 -14.40
C PRO A 31 -18.70 20.68 -15.67
N ALA A 32 -19.74 20.75 -16.50
CA ALA A 32 -19.80 20.05 -17.79
C ALA A 32 -18.80 20.60 -18.81
N ASP A 33 -18.52 21.92 -18.79
CA ASP A 33 -17.61 22.58 -19.73
C ASP A 33 -16.13 22.29 -19.44
N LEU A 34 -15.83 21.79 -18.23
CA LEU A 34 -14.49 21.52 -17.71
C LEU A 34 -14.08 20.03 -17.81
N VAL A 35 -15.01 19.13 -18.14
CA VAL A 35 -14.70 17.69 -18.18
C VAL A 35 -13.63 17.43 -19.25
N GLY A 36 -12.48 16.92 -18.82
CA GLY A 36 -11.35 16.59 -19.70
C GLY A 36 -10.51 17.79 -20.15
N LYS A 37 -10.75 19.01 -19.64
CA LYS A 37 -9.98 20.21 -20.01
C LYS A 37 -9.11 20.71 -18.85
N VAL A 38 -7.92 21.19 -19.19
CA VAL A 38 -6.94 21.79 -18.30
C VAL A 38 -7.21 23.29 -18.20
N LEU A 39 -7.28 23.80 -16.96
CA LEU A 39 -7.52 25.20 -16.66
C LEU A 39 -6.23 25.83 -16.13
N ILE A 40 -5.59 26.68 -16.96
CA ILE A 40 -4.34 27.36 -16.57
C ILE A 40 -4.71 28.65 -15.83
N LYS A 41 -4.58 28.64 -14.51
CA LYS A 41 -4.73 29.85 -13.68
C LYS A 41 -3.41 30.61 -13.68
N SER A 42 -3.29 31.66 -14.50
CA SER A 42 -2.22 32.64 -14.34
C SER A 42 -2.71 33.81 -13.48
N LYS A 43 -1.92 34.21 -12.47
CA LYS A 43 -2.07 35.53 -11.86
C LYS A 43 -1.68 36.55 -12.93
N ARG A 44 -2.66 37.22 -13.57
CA ARG A 44 -2.32 38.37 -14.42
C ARG A 44 -1.67 39.43 -13.54
N ALA A 45 -0.51 39.91 -13.98
CA ALA A 45 0.04 41.16 -13.48
C ALA A 45 -0.92 42.30 -13.87
N THR A 46 -1.42 43.01 -12.88
CA THR A 46 -2.07 44.31 -13.08
C THR A 46 -1.04 45.24 -13.73
N SER A 47 -1.43 45.85 -14.85
CA SER A 47 -0.59 46.77 -15.61
C SER A 47 -0.20 47.98 -14.77
N GLY A 48 1.01 47.95 -14.20
CA GLY A 48 1.57 49.06 -13.44
C GLY A 48 2.81 48.61 -12.67
N LYS A 49 4.00 48.93 -13.23
CA LYS A 49 5.34 48.88 -12.61
C LYS A 49 5.41 48.11 -11.29
N THR A 50 5.57 46.79 -11.37
CA THR A 50 6.03 45.98 -10.24
C THR A 50 6.95 44.91 -10.80
N THR A 51 8.21 44.94 -10.37
CA THR A 51 9.20 43.91 -10.64
C THR A 51 8.67 42.58 -10.14
N VAL A 52 8.45 41.64 -11.07
CA VAL A 52 8.09 40.27 -10.78
C VAL A 52 9.30 39.61 -10.11
N LEU A 53 9.24 39.48 -8.78
CA LEU A 53 10.07 38.52 -8.05
C LEU A 53 9.51 37.13 -8.40
N ASN A 54 10.17 36.48 -9.36
CA ASN A 54 9.98 35.07 -9.60
C ASN A 54 10.55 34.34 -8.37
N ASN A 55 9.67 33.73 -7.60
CA ASN A 55 10.00 32.95 -6.41
C ASN A 55 9.59 31.50 -6.70
N ASP A 56 10.10 30.98 -7.83
CA ASP A 56 10.11 29.57 -8.18
C ASP A 56 11.34 28.92 -7.53
N PHE A 57 11.09 27.99 -6.62
CA PHE A 57 12.06 27.29 -5.76
C PHE A 57 12.82 26.19 -6.54
N ASP A 58 13.25 26.49 -7.76
CA ASP A 58 13.73 25.50 -8.72
C ASP A 58 15.02 26.05 -9.38
N ASP A 59 16.18 25.83 -8.72
CA ASP A 59 17.51 26.32 -9.11
C ASP A 59 18.12 25.61 -10.34
N GLU A 60 17.32 25.15 -11.31
CA GLU A 60 17.84 24.41 -12.48
C GLU A 60 18.37 25.28 -13.62
N ASN A 61 18.42 26.61 -13.45
CA ASN A 61 18.85 27.53 -14.51
C ASN A 61 20.29 28.05 -14.37
N ARG A 62 21.18 27.33 -13.66
CA ARG A 62 22.62 27.55 -13.81
C ARG A 62 23.08 26.88 -15.10
N SER A 63 23.51 27.68 -16.07
CA SER A 63 24.18 27.23 -17.29
C SER A 63 25.53 26.59 -16.96
N ALA A 64 25.54 25.34 -16.52
CA ALA A 64 26.72 24.50 -16.61
C ALA A 64 26.86 24.09 -18.08
N ALA A 65 27.97 24.48 -18.72
CA ALA A 65 28.30 23.97 -20.04
C ALA A 65 28.36 22.45 -19.98
N ALA A 66 27.60 21.77 -20.86
CA ALA A 66 27.68 20.33 -21.01
C ALA A 66 29.10 19.95 -21.47
N PRO A 67 29.71 18.88 -20.95
CA PRO A 67 30.93 18.36 -21.53
C PRO A 67 30.63 17.91 -22.97
N GLU A 68 31.58 18.17 -23.88
CA GLU A 68 31.48 17.79 -25.28
C GLU A 68 31.19 16.28 -25.40
N SER A 69 30.17 15.94 -26.20
CA SER A 69 29.79 14.56 -26.48
C SER A 69 30.86 13.89 -27.36
N GLY A 70 31.95 13.45 -26.75
CA GLY A 70 32.81 12.40 -27.30
C GLY A 70 32.13 11.06 -27.09
N GLY A 71 31.89 10.32 -28.17
CA GLY A 71 31.10 9.09 -28.19
C GLY A 71 31.59 8.03 -27.20
N TYR A 72 30.67 7.56 -26.36
CA TYR A 72 30.78 6.32 -25.62
C TYR A 72 29.81 5.32 -26.26
N ASP A 73 30.33 4.56 -27.21
CA ASP A 73 29.67 3.45 -27.89
C ASP A 73 30.52 2.20 -27.69
N SER A 74 30.37 1.55 -26.53
CA SER A 74 30.63 0.13 -26.32
C SER A 74 30.29 -0.27 -24.89
N GLU A 75 29.77 -1.50 -24.72
CA GLU A 75 29.44 -2.14 -23.45
C GLU A 75 30.66 -2.42 -22.54
N ASP A 76 31.88 -2.01 -22.94
CA ASP A 76 33.14 -2.33 -22.24
C ASP A 76 33.57 -1.26 -21.21
N ASP A 77 32.94 -0.08 -21.17
CA ASP A 77 33.32 1.01 -20.26
C ASP A 77 32.63 0.98 -18.88
N ILE A 78 31.70 0.04 -18.66
CA ILE A 78 31.01 -0.13 -17.37
C ILE A 78 31.92 -0.79 -16.32
N ASP A 79 32.90 -1.59 -16.75
CA ASP A 79 33.73 -2.38 -15.83
C ASP A 79 34.86 -1.58 -15.16
N ASN A 80 35.27 -0.44 -15.73
CA ASN A 80 36.48 0.26 -15.28
C ASN A 80 36.26 1.67 -14.69
N ASN A 81 35.04 2.21 -14.68
CA ASN A 81 34.80 3.59 -14.20
C ASN A 81 33.58 3.79 -13.28
N VAL A 82 33.07 2.73 -12.67
CA VAL A 82 32.21 2.87 -11.50
C VAL A 82 33.09 2.76 -10.25
N VAL A 83 33.28 3.87 -9.53
CA VAL A 83 33.73 3.80 -8.12
C VAL A 83 32.56 3.25 -7.30
N ALA A 84 32.35 1.94 -7.42
CA ALA A 84 31.38 1.19 -6.65
C ALA A 84 32.01 0.92 -5.28
N PHE A 85 31.37 1.40 -4.22
CA PHE A 85 31.68 0.94 -2.87
C PHE A 85 31.29 -0.53 -2.75
N THR A 86 32.25 -1.43 -2.99
CA THR A 86 32.12 -2.85 -2.65
C THR A 86 32.38 -3.02 -1.15
N SER A 87 31.35 -2.86 -0.33
CA SER A 87 31.43 -3.25 1.09
C SER A 87 30.87 -4.64 1.31
N SER A 88 31.66 -5.68 1.01
CA SER A 88 31.47 -6.99 1.62
C SER A 88 32.26 -7.04 2.93
N GLY A 89 31.63 -6.57 4.00
CA GLY A 89 32.18 -6.63 5.36
C GLY A 89 31.07 -6.38 6.37
N SER A 90 30.95 -7.22 7.40
CA SER A 90 30.02 -6.94 8.49
C SER A 90 30.50 -5.69 9.24
N ILE A 91 29.71 -4.62 9.17
CA ILE A 91 29.95 -3.39 9.93
C ILE A 91 29.68 -3.73 11.40
N LYS A 92 30.75 -4.08 12.13
CA LYS A 92 30.71 -4.09 13.59
C LYS A 92 30.83 -2.64 14.03
N SER A 93 29.70 -2.02 14.39
CA SER A 93 29.71 -0.75 15.10
C SER A 93 30.46 -0.92 16.42
N GLU A 94 31.41 -0.04 16.71
CA GLU A 94 31.99 0.09 18.04
C GLU A 94 30.87 0.27 19.08
N ALA A 95 31.01 -0.45 20.19
CA ALA A 95 30.14 -0.53 21.37
C ALA A 95 28.78 0.19 21.28
N LYS A 96 27.73 -0.61 21.06
CA LYS A 96 26.33 -0.26 21.29
C LYS A 96 26.14 0.30 22.72
N THR A 97 26.09 1.61 22.87
CA THR A 97 25.06 2.16 23.75
C THR A 97 23.75 1.90 23.02
N ASN A 98 22.98 0.92 23.49
CA ASN A 98 21.64 0.61 22.97
C ASN A 98 20.70 1.76 23.34
N VAL A 99 20.92 2.94 22.76
CA VAL A 99 20.03 4.07 22.86
C VAL A 99 18.94 3.82 21.83
N THR A 100 17.72 3.55 22.29
CA THR A 100 16.60 3.33 21.38
C THR A 100 16.33 4.59 20.57
N TYR A 101 15.75 4.45 19.37
CA TYR A 101 15.41 5.62 18.53
C TYR A 101 14.57 6.66 19.29
N GLU A 102 13.71 6.21 20.21
CA GLU A 102 12.93 7.09 21.10
C GLU A 102 13.80 7.90 22.06
N GLN A 103 14.91 7.34 22.56
CA GLN A 103 15.84 8.02 23.44
C GLN A 103 16.68 9.05 22.66
N LEU A 104 17.13 8.73 21.45
CA LEU A 104 17.79 9.70 20.56
C LEU A 104 16.87 10.88 20.23
N PHE A 105 15.59 10.60 19.96
CA PHE A 105 14.60 11.63 19.70
C PHE A 105 14.33 12.52 20.92
N LYS A 106 14.32 11.94 22.13
CA LYS A 106 14.18 12.71 23.38
C LYS A 106 15.38 13.62 23.63
N ILE A 107 16.60 13.14 23.35
CA ILE A 107 17.83 13.94 23.49
C ILE A 107 17.81 15.11 22.49
N ALA A 108 17.57 14.85 21.21
CA ALA A 108 17.52 15.90 20.20
C ALA A 108 16.44 16.96 20.50
N ARG A 109 15.28 16.55 21.02
CA ARG A 109 14.22 17.47 21.44
C ARG A 109 14.63 18.33 22.65
N HIS A 110 15.35 17.75 23.61
CA HIS A 110 15.87 18.46 24.76
C HIS A 110 16.91 19.52 24.35
N ASP A 111 17.86 19.14 23.50
CA ASP A 111 18.92 20.04 23.03
C ASP A 111 18.33 21.21 22.20
N ALA A 112 17.30 20.95 21.39
CA ALA A 112 16.59 22.00 20.66
C ALA A 112 15.87 22.98 21.59
N THR A 113 15.31 22.50 22.72
CA THR A 113 14.66 23.39 23.70
C THR A 113 15.66 24.24 24.47
N GLU A 114 16.82 23.69 24.83
CA GLU A 114 17.89 24.45 25.49
C GLU A 114 18.50 25.51 24.56
N ALA A 115 18.77 25.15 23.29
CA ALA A 115 19.26 26.09 22.29
C ALA A 115 18.28 27.26 22.05
N ASN A 116 16.97 27.01 22.09
CA ASN A 116 15.97 28.06 21.93
C ASN A 116 15.88 28.97 23.17
N ALA A 117 16.10 28.41 24.38
CA ALA A 117 16.13 29.21 25.60
C ALA A 117 17.36 30.13 25.65
N THR A 118 18.54 29.64 25.23
CA THR A 118 19.76 30.44 25.15
C THR A 118 19.69 31.51 24.06
N ALA A 119 19.06 31.23 22.92
CA ALA A 119 18.83 32.24 21.87
C ALA A 119 17.96 33.42 22.38
N LYS A 120 16.92 33.13 23.16
CA LYS A 120 16.05 34.16 23.75
C LYS A 120 16.77 35.01 24.79
N SER A 121 17.60 34.41 25.65
CA SER A 121 18.35 35.19 26.66
C SER A 121 19.37 36.12 26.01
N LEU A 122 20.04 35.67 24.95
CA LEU A 122 20.98 36.49 24.17
C LEU A 122 20.28 37.66 23.46
N SER A 123 19.07 37.45 22.92
CA SER A 123 18.28 38.53 22.32
C SER A 123 17.95 39.63 23.34
N ILE A 124 17.57 39.27 24.56
CA ILE A 124 17.26 40.24 25.63
C ILE A 124 18.51 41.04 26.03
N GLN A 125 19.67 40.38 26.13
CA GLN A 125 20.94 41.05 26.43
C GLN A 125 21.37 42.03 25.33
N TYR A 126 21.13 41.67 24.06
CA TYR A 126 21.40 42.54 22.93
C TYR A 126 20.58 43.83 22.98
N ASP A 127 19.27 43.72 23.22
CA ASP A 127 18.37 44.86 23.29
C ASP A 127 18.75 45.82 24.44
N ASP A 128 19.13 45.29 25.61
CA ASP A 128 19.54 46.10 26.76
C ASP A 128 20.88 46.82 26.52
N SER A 129 21.85 46.15 25.88
CA SER A 129 23.14 46.77 25.52
C SER A 129 22.97 47.90 24.50
N THR A 130 22.09 47.71 23.52
CA THR A 130 21.77 48.71 22.49
C THR A 130 21.12 49.94 23.11
N ARG A 131 20.27 49.74 24.12
CA ARG A 131 19.64 50.82 24.87
C ARG A 131 20.66 51.64 25.67
N ARG A 132 21.63 50.99 26.32
CA ARG A 132 22.71 51.68 27.06
C ARG A 132 23.63 52.47 26.13
N ALA A 133 23.96 51.93 24.96
CA ALA A 133 24.76 52.64 23.95
C ALA A 133 24.06 53.91 23.46
N ALA A 134 22.74 53.84 23.23
CA ALA A 134 21.95 55.02 22.87
C ALA A 134 21.92 56.09 23.98
N GLN A 135 21.83 55.66 25.25
CA GLN A 135 21.88 56.58 26.40
C GLN A 135 23.24 57.26 26.54
N ALA A 136 24.34 56.52 26.38
CA ALA A 136 25.69 57.07 26.43
C ALA A 136 25.93 58.10 25.32
N ARG A 137 25.45 57.83 24.11
CA ARG A 137 25.51 58.78 22.99
C ARG A 137 24.72 60.06 23.29
N ASN A 138 23.51 59.94 23.82
CA ASN A 138 22.70 61.09 24.20
C ASN A 138 23.36 61.93 25.31
N HIS A 139 24.08 61.28 26.24
CA HIS A 139 24.82 61.98 27.30
C HIS A 139 26.05 62.72 26.74
N ALA A 140 26.77 62.12 25.80
CA ALA A 140 27.88 62.79 25.11
C ALA A 140 27.41 64.01 24.30
N ASP A 141 26.28 63.88 23.60
CA ASP A 141 25.68 65.00 22.84
C ASP A 141 25.18 66.13 23.76
N ALA A 142 24.72 65.82 24.98
CA ALA A 142 24.33 66.81 25.98
C ALA A 142 25.54 67.61 26.49
N LEU A 143 26.65 66.94 26.83
CA LEU A 143 27.87 67.60 27.29
C LEU A 143 28.48 68.53 26.22
N LEU A 144 28.42 68.14 24.94
CA LEU A 144 28.89 68.98 23.83
C LEU A 144 28.03 70.24 23.65
N ARG A 145 26.72 70.15 23.89
CA ARG A 145 25.82 71.31 23.89
C ARG A 145 26.11 72.27 25.03
N ASP A 146 26.40 71.77 26.23
CA ASP A 146 26.68 72.60 27.41
C ASP A 146 27.97 73.41 27.27
N VAL A 147 28.95 72.90 26.52
CA VAL A 147 30.20 73.61 26.19
C VAL A 147 30.06 74.52 24.95
N GLY A 148 28.89 74.53 24.30
CA GLY A 148 28.59 75.41 23.16
C GLY A 148 29.42 75.11 21.91
N MET A 149 29.90 73.86 21.75
CA MET A 149 30.82 73.46 20.68
C MET A 149 30.29 72.25 19.92
N SER A 150 30.34 72.27 18.59
CA SER A 150 29.97 71.11 17.77
C SER A 150 31.10 70.08 17.69
N TYR A 151 30.74 68.82 17.44
CA TYR A 151 31.70 67.70 17.32
C TYR A 151 32.75 67.93 16.22
N GLU A 152 32.36 68.58 15.12
CA GLU A 152 33.25 68.97 14.02
C GLU A 152 34.23 70.08 14.44
N GLU A 153 33.80 71.06 15.24
CA GLU A 153 34.67 72.13 15.75
C GLU A 153 35.71 71.63 16.74
N LEU A 154 35.33 70.68 17.60
CA LEU A 154 36.25 70.08 18.57
C LEU A 154 37.33 69.24 17.88
N LYS A 155 36.95 68.51 16.83
CA LYS A 155 37.87 67.79 15.95
C LYS A 155 38.80 68.74 15.19
N LYS A 156 38.31 69.92 14.78
CA LYS A 156 39.07 70.93 14.05
C LYS A 156 40.07 71.67 14.95
N LYS A 157 39.66 72.08 16.16
CA LYS A 157 40.57 72.67 17.17
C LYS A 157 41.71 71.74 17.59
N ARG A 158 41.46 70.44 17.63
CA ARG A 158 42.50 69.43 17.90
C ARG A 158 43.48 69.25 16.74
N ALA A 159 43.01 69.46 15.50
CA ALA A 159 43.85 69.42 14.30
C ALA A 159 44.66 70.71 14.10
N ASP A 160 44.18 71.84 14.61
CA ASP A 160 44.81 73.17 14.44
C ASP A 160 45.94 73.49 15.44
N GLY A 161 46.28 72.56 16.36
CA GLY A 161 47.56 72.54 17.09
C GLY A 161 48.11 73.89 17.58
N SER A 162 47.31 74.72 18.24
CA SER A 162 47.73 76.06 18.66
C SER A 162 48.44 76.04 20.02
N ASP A 163 49.74 75.79 20.01
CA ASP A 163 50.67 76.34 21.00
C ASP A 163 50.79 77.85 20.72
N HIS A 164 50.22 78.69 21.57
CA HIS A 164 50.49 80.14 21.56
C HIS A 164 51.38 80.47 22.76
N VAL A 165 52.68 80.51 22.52
CA VAL A 165 53.67 81.14 23.38
C VAL A 165 53.58 82.65 23.13
N ALA A 166 53.28 83.42 24.18
CA ALA A 166 53.24 84.88 24.12
C ALA A 166 54.67 85.46 24.10
N GLU A 167 54.97 86.30 23.12
CA GLU A 167 56.24 87.05 22.99
C GLU A 167 56.29 88.26 23.94
N GLU A 168 57.51 88.52 24.41
CA GLU A 168 57.96 89.50 25.41
C GLU A 168 57.86 90.98 24.97
N GLY A 169 57.78 91.86 25.97
CA GLY A 169 58.62 93.08 26.05
C GLY A 169 58.09 94.37 25.42
N THR A 170 57.54 95.27 26.24
CA THR A 170 57.35 96.69 25.88
C THR A 170 58.31 97.54 26.72
N GLU A 171 59.35 98.10 26.09
CA GLU A 171 60.30 99.04 26.72
C GLU A 171 59.67 100.42 26.93
N ILE A 172 60.01 101.03 28.08
CA ILE A 172 59.64 102.40 28.47
C ILE A 172 60.79 103.34 28.14
N VAL A 173 60.51 104.41 27.39
CA VAL A 173 61.46 105.51 27.11
C VAL A 173 61.20 106.65 28.11
N PHE A 174 62.23 107.05 28.86
CA PHE A 174 62.25 108.27 29.66
C PHE A 174 62.96 109.38 28.89
N ASP A 175 62.22 110.42 28.48
CA ASP A 175 62.79 111.69 28.01
C ASP A 175 62.88 112.67 29.18
N GLY A 176 64.11 113.03 29.53
CA GLY A 176 64.41 114.13 30.43
C GLY A 176 64.50 115.44 29.65
N GLU A 177 63.88 116.49 30.17
CA GLU A 177 64.31 117.86 29.93
C GLU A 177 64.34 118.64 31.23
N VAL A 178 65.53 119.19 31.46
CA VAL A 178 65.95 120.03 32.57
C VAL A 178 65.58 121.48 32.25
N ALA A 179 65.02 122.20 33.20
CA ALA A 179 65.09 123.66 33.23
C ALA A 179 65.50 124.11 34.64
N PHE A 180 66.78 124.50 34.76
CA PHE A 180 67.30 125.26 35.89
C PHE A 180 66.82 126.71 35.77
N ASP A 181 66.35 127.29 36.86
CA ASP A 181 66.46 128.73 37.10
C ASP A 181 67.02 128.94 38.52
N GLU A 182 68.10 129.71 38.58
CA GLU A 182 68.84 130.10 39.76
C GLU A 182 68.02 131.11 40.57
N ASP A 183 67.74 130.82 41.85
CA ASP A 183 68.37 131.57 42.95
C ASP A 183 67.82 131.14 44.32
N ARG A 184 68.74 131.13 45.29
CA ARG A 184 68.56 131.10 46.75
C ARG A 184 68.49 129.76 47.51
N VAL A 185 69.61 129.56 48.22
CA VAL A 185 69.69 129.35 49.69
C VAL A 185 69.78 127.90 50.19
N VAL A 186 70.97 127.64 50.75
CA VAL A 186 71.33 126.72 51.85
C VAL A 186 71.57 125.24 51.49
N VAL A 187 72.87 124.97 51.34
CA VAL A 187 73.54 123.71 51.65
C VAL A 187 73.12 123.21 53.04
N LYS A 188 72.37 122.11 53.08
CA LYS A 188 72.45 121.02 54.08
C LYS A 188 71.49 119.84 53.82
N ASP A 189 70.60 119.93 52.83
CA ASP A 189 69.69 118.83 52.47
C ASP A 189 70.04 118.13 51.15
N ALA A 190 71.06 118.56 50.41
CA ALA A 190 71.40 117.97 49.11
C ALA A 190 71.98 116.54 49.23
N GLU A 191 72.79 116.27 50.26
CA GLU A 191 73.25 114.91 50.58
C GLU A 191 72.09 114.04 51.08
N ASN A 192 71.17 114.58 51.90
CA ASN A 192 69.98 113.86 52.35
C ASN A 192 69.01 113.57 51.21
N LYS A 193 68.79 114.51 50.28
CA LYS A 193 67.95 114.29 49.09
C LYS A 193 68.58 113.32 48.10
N ALA A 194 69.90 113.35 47.90
CA ALA A 194 70.58 112.36 47.06
C ALA A 194 70.53 110.95 47.70
N VAL A 195 70.64 110.86 49.03
CA VAL A 195 70.47 109.61 49.78
C VAL A 195 69.02 109.13 49.77
N GLU A 196 68.03 110.03 49.87
CA GLU A 196 66.59 109.72 49.76
C GLU A 196 66.21 109.29 48.34
N ILE A 197 66.73 109.95 47.31
CA ILE A 197 66.52 109.55 45.91
C ILE A 197 67.20 108.20 45.64
N ALA A 198 68.42 107.99 46.13
CA ALA A 198 69.09 106.69 46.01
C ALA A 198 68.36 105.58 46.79
N ALA A 199 67.79 105.89 47.95
CA ALA A 199 66.96 104.97 48.72
C ALA A 199 65.64 104.65 48.02
N ALA A 200 64.96 105.65 47.44
CA ALA A 200 63.72 105.46 46.67
C ALA A 200 63.95 104.69 45.36
N PHE A 201 65.07 104.93 44.67
CA PHE A 201 65.47 104.12 43.52
C PHE A 201 65.84 102.69 43.93
N ALA A 202 66.54 102.50 45.05
CA ALA A 202 66.83 101.17 45.56
C ALA A 202 65.55 100.42 45.97
N GLU A 203 64.60 101.10 46.59
CA GLU A 203 63.27 100.56 46.93
C GLU A 203 62.48 100.19 45.68
N SER A 204 62.44 101.06 44.66
CA SER A 204 61.77 100.79 43.38
C SER A 204 62.41 99.64 42.59
N VAL A 205 63.73 99.49 42.63
CA VAL A 205 64.46 98.37 42.00
C VAL A 205 64.17 97.06 42.74
N GLU A 206 64.13 97.08 44.08
CA GLU A 206 63.76 95.90 44.87
C GLU A 206 62.28 95.53 44.69
N ASP A 207 61.36 96.50 44.62
CA ASP A 207 59.95 96.25 44.29
C ASP A 207 59.79 95.65 42.89
N SER A 208 60.50 96.19 41.90
CA SER A 208 60.49 95.65 40.54
C SER A 208 61.08 94.24 40.48
N ARG A 209 62.12 93.96 41.29
CA ARG A 209 62.71 92.63 41.42
C ARG A 209 61.76 91.65 42.09
N LEU A 210 61.00 92.07 43.10
CA LEU A 210 59.97 91.27 43.75
C LEU A 210 58.82 90.96 42.77
N VAL A 211 58.36 91.95 42.01
CA VAL A 211 57.33 91.76 40.96
C VAL A 211 57.82 90.81 39.88
N PHE A 212 59.06 90.97 39.40
CA PHE A 212 59.66 90.06 38.43
C PHE A 212 59.78 88.64 39.00
N SER A 213 60.20 88.50 40.26
CA SER A 213 60.27 87.20 40.92
C SER A 213 58.89 86.55 41.10
N ALA A 214 57.84 87.34 41.38
CA ALA A 214 56.47 86.86 41.50
C ALA A 214 55.92 86.44 40.13
N ALA A 215 56.10 87.25 39.09
CA ALA A 215 55.72 86.92 37.72
C ALA A 215 56.47 85.67 37.20
N SER A 216 57.76 85.53 37.53
CA SER A 216 58.52 84.33 37.18
C SER A 216 58.05 83.08 37.95
N ALA A 217 57.57 83.24 39.19
CA ALA A 217 57.00 82.13 39.96
C ALA A 217 55.61 81.73 39.42
N GLU A 218 54.79 82.72 39.05
CA GLU A 218 53.48 82.51 38.43
C GLU A 218 53.60 81.83 37.07
N ALA A 219 54.51 82.30 36.20
CA ALA A 219 54.79 81.67 34.91
C ALA A 219 55.24 80.21 35.08
N ARG A 220 56.07 79.90 36.08
CA ARG A 220 56.45 78.51 36.40
C ARG A 220 55.25 77.68 36.84
N SER A 221 54.41 78.22 37.72
CA SER A 221 53.19 77.54 38.17
C SER A 221 52.21 77.29 37.02
N GLU A 222 52.06 78.23 36.10
CA GLU A 222 51.21 78.06 34.91
C GLU A 222 51.79 77.01 33.94
N THR A 223 53.11 77.00 33.74
CA THR A 223 53.75 75.94 32.93
C THR A 223 53.57 74.55 33.54
N GLU A 224 53.67 74.41 34.86
CA GLU A 224 53.42 73.14 35.55
C GLU A 224 51.96 72.69 35.38
N LEU A 225 50.99 73.61 35.50
CA LEU A 225 49.57 73.30 35.27
C LEU A 225 49.29 72.93 33.81
N PHE A 226 49.93 73.59 32.85
CA PHE A 226 49.83 73.25 31.43
C PHE A 226 50.41 71.86 31.15
N GLU A 227 51.56 71.53 31.73
CA GLU A 227 52.17 70.20 31.59
C GLU A 227 51.28 69.10 32.16
N ILE A 228 50.65 69.32 33.33
CA ILE A 228 49.67 68.39 33.91
C ILE A 228 48.47 68.24 32.98
N ALA A 229 47.87 69.33 32.52
CA ALA A 229 46.73 69.28 31.60
C ALA A 229 47.07 68.58 30.28
N ARG A 230 48.30 68.74 29.79
CA ARG A 230 48.79 68.03 28.61
C ARG A 230 48.94 66.53 28.87
N GLN A 231 49.49 66.15 30.02
CA GLN A 231 49.59 64.74 30.43
C GLN A 231 48.19 64.12 30.55
N ASP A 232 47.25 64.78 31.23
CA ASP A 232 45.86 64.33 31.35
C ASP A 232 45.20 64.14 29.98
N LEU A 233 45.42 65.06 29.03
CA LEU A 233 44.90 64.93 27.67
C LEU A 233 45.47 63.69 26.97
N THR A 234 46.78 63.43 27.09
CA THR A 234 47.41 62.25 26.50
C THR A 234 46.89 60.95 27.12
N GLU A 235 46.67 60.92 28.44
CA GLU A 235 46.08 59.76 29.11
C GLU A 235 44.64 59.51 28.63
N GLN A 236 43.83 60.57 28.50
CA GLN A 236 42.46 60.46 27.97
C GLN A 236 42.44 60.01 26.50
N GLU A 237 43.41 60.41 25.69
CA GLU A 237 43.56 59.94 24.31
C GLU A 237 43.86 58.45 24.23
N VAL A 238 44.73 57.95 25.12
CA VAL A 238 45.03 56.52 25.24
C VAL A 238 43.80 55.74 25.68
N ILE A 239 43.10 56.19 26.73
CA ILE A 239 41.86 55.54 27.21
C ILE A 239 40.80 55.50 26.10
N LEU A 240 40.66 56.58 25.33
CA LEU A 240 39.70 56.64 24.22
C LEU A 240 40.09 55.70 23.08
N ALA A 241 41.39 55.54 22.79
CA ALA A 241 41.88 54.59 21.81
C ALA A 241 41.59 53.14 22.24
N GLU A 242 41.90 52.79 23.50
CA GLU A 242 41.60 51.47 24.08
C GLU A 242 40.10 51.16 24.06
N ALA A 243 39.25 52.14 24.42
CA ALA A 243 37.81 51.98 24.39
C ALA A 243 37.26 51.75 22.97
N LYS A 244 37.85 52.37 21.95
CA LYS A 244 37.48 52.13 20.54
C LYS A 244 37.87 50.73 20.08
N GLU A 245 39.07 50.27 20.44
CA GLU A 245 39.52 48.92 20.11
C GLU A 245 38.62 47.86 20.77
N ALA A 246 38.29 48.04 22.05
CA ALA A 246 37.35 47.17 22.76
C ALA A 246 35.95 47.16 22.12
N LEU A 247 35.45 48.31 21.68
CA LEU A 247 34.17 48.40 20.98
C LEU A 247 34.19 47.64 19.64
N GLU A 248 35.28 47.75 18.88
CA GLU A 248 35.45 47.04 17.61
C GLU A 248 35.54 45.52 17.82
N GLU A 249 36.25 45.07 18.86
CA GLU A 249 36.31 43.64 19.23
C GLU A 249 34.93 43.09 19.59
N VAL A 250 34.16 43.81 20.42
CA VAL A 250 32.79 43.42 20.78
C VAL A 250 31.87 43.41 19.56
N SER A 251 31.97 44.40 18.68
CA SER A 251 31.20 44.46 17.43
C SER A 251 31.50 43.26 16.53
N ASN A 252 32.78 42.92 16.36
CA ASN A 252 33.21 41.77 15.58
C ASN A 252 32.75 40.44 16.20
N ARG A 253 32.81 40.32 17.54
CA ARG A 253 32.29 39.15 18.25
C ARG A 253 30.78 39.00 18.07
N ASN A 254 30.02 40.09 18.19
CA ASN A 254 28.57 40.09 17.97
C ASN A 254 28.21 39.69 16.54
N ARG A 255 28.96 40.19 15.54
CA ARG A 255 28.76 39.78 14.14
C ARG A 255 28.96 38.28 13.96
N ARG A 256 30.06 37.73 14.49
CA ARG A 256 30.33 36.28 14.43
C ARG A 256 29.26 35.44 15.12
N LEU A 257 28.75 35.91 16.27
CA LEU A 257 27.66 35.24 16.99
C LEU A 257 26.36 35.25 16.18
N LYS A 258 26.04 36.37 15.52
CA LYS A 258 24.89 36.47 14.62
C LYS A 258 25.02 35.51 13.43
N ASP A 259 26.17 35.49 12.77
CA ASP A 259 26.42 34.58 11.63
C ASP A 259 26.39 33.10 12.05
N ALA A 260 26.81 32.79 13.30
CA ALA A 260 26.69 31.44 13.86
C ALA A 260 25.24 31.07 14.16
N ALA A 261 24.46 31.99 14.73
CA ALA A 261 23.05 31.80 15.01
C ALA A 261 22.22 31.61 13.72
N GLU A 262 22.51 32.39 12.68
CA GLU A 262 21.85 32.25 11.37
C GLU A 262 22.15 30.89 10.72
N ARG A 263 23.41 30.42 10.80
CA ARG A 263 23.79 29.08 10.33
C ARG A 263 23.08 27.97 11.11
N ALA A 264 23.07 28.06 12.44
CA ALA A 264 22.37 27.08 13.29
C ALA A 264 20.86 27.05 13.00
N LEU A 265 20.25 28.20 12.72
CA LEU A 265 18.83 28.30 12.37
C LEU A 265 18.55 27.67 11.00
N ALA A 266 19.41 27.90 10.00
CA ALA A 266 19.30 27.27 8.68
C ALA A 266 19.44 25.73 8.77
N GLU A 267 20.38 25.24 9.57
CA GLU A 267 20.56 23.81 9.83
C GLU A 267 19.35 23.20 10.54
N ALA A 268 18.81 23.88 11.56
CA ALA A 268 17.60 23.46 12.26
C ALA A 268 16.38 23.36 11.33
N ARG A 269 16.24 24.28 10.36
CA ARG A 269 15.19 24.22 9.34
C ARG A 269 15.35 23.00 8.42
N SER A 270 16.55 22.78 7.89
CA SER A 270 16.86 21.62 7.05
C SER A 270 16.62 20.30 7.78
N ASN A 271 17.08 20.20 9.04
CA ASN A 271 16.86 19.02 9.87
C ASN A 271 15.38 18.77 10.16
N ARG A 272 14.58 19.83 10.33
CA ARG A 272 13.13 19.70 10.46
C ARG A 272 12.49 19.14 9.19
N GLU A 273 12.87 19.63 8.01
CA GLU A 273 12.36 19.10 6.75
C GLU A 273 12.73 17.62 6.55
N TYR A 274 13.94 17.21 6.93
CA TYR A 274 14.31 15.80 6.93
C TYR A 274 13.49 14.97 7.92
N ALA A 275 13.18 15.50 9.12
CA ALA A 275 12.35 14.82 10.10
C ALA A 275 10.90 14.65 9.60
N ASP A 276 10.30 15.71 9.03
CA ASP A 276 8.94 15.67 8.47
C ASP A 276 8.87 14.67 7.29
N ASN A 277 9.90 14.63 6.44
CA ASN A 277 9.99 13.63 5.36
C ASN A 277 10.17 12.19 5.90
N ALA A 278 10.95 12.01 6.96
CA ALA A 278 11.09 10.70 7.61
C ALA A 278 9.77 10.24 8.23
N GLU A 279 9.02 11.14 8.87
CA GLU A 279 7.69 10.85 9.41
C GLU A 279 6.71 10.42 8.31
N ASN A 280 6.67 11.14 7.20
CA ASN A 280 5.85 10.78 6.04
C ASN A 280 6.22 9.40 5.47
N ARG A 281 7.52 9.08 5.39
CA ARG A 281 7.98 7.75 4.95
C ARG A 281 7.56 6.64 5.91
N VAL A 282 7.69 6.87 7.22
CA VAL A 282 7.26 5.89 8.24
C VAL A 282 5.75 5.68 8.18
N ALA A 283 4.96 6.74 8.03
CA ALA A 283 3.50 6.65 7.87
C ALA A 283 3.13 5.86 6.61
N ALA A 284 3.80 6.11 5.48
CA ALA A 284 3.58 5.36 4.24
C ALA A 284 3.91 3.87 4.38
N VAL A 285 5.03 3.54 5.05
CA VAL A 285 5.42 2.13 5.29
C VAL A 285 4.40 1.44 6.20
N LYS A 286 3.91 2.10 7.26
CA LYS A 286 2.83 1.56 8.12
C LYS A 286 1.57 1.28 7.32
N ALA A 287 1.13 2.22 6.47
CA ALA A 287 -0.05 2.03 5.63
C ALA A 287 0.11 0.85 4.63
N LEU A 288 1.31 0.68 4.06
CA LEU A 288 1.61 -0.48 3.21
C LEU A 288 1.61 -1.79 3.99
N LEU A 289 2.14 -1.81 5.21
CA LEU A 289 2.13 -2.97 6.08
C LEU A 289 0.69 -3.38 6.43
N ASP A 290 -0.15 -2.42 6.82
CA ASP A 290 -1.57 -2.66 7.13
C ASP A 290 -2.32 -3.20 5.91
N LYS A 291 -2.07 -2.64 4.72
CA LYS A 291 -2.65 -3.13 3.46
C LYS A 291 -2.20 -4.56 3.15
N SER A 292 -0.92 -4.87 3.33
CA SER A 292 -0.38 -6.22 3.13
C SER A 292 -0.98 -7.21 4.12
N HIS A 293 -1.12 -6.82 5.39
CA HIS A 293 -1.71 -7.66 6.42
C HIS A 293 -3.18 -7.97 6.10
N ASN A 294 -3.97 -6.95 5.73
CA ASN A 294 -5.36 -7.12 5.35
C ASN A 294 -5.51 -8.01 4.09
N GLN A 295 -4.61 -7.89 3.11
CA GLN A 295 -4.59 -8.79 1.95
C GLN A 295 -4.25 -10.24 2.33
N ALA A 296 -3.32 -10.44 3.25
CA ALA A 296 -2.98 -11.78 3.75
C ALA A 296 -4.17 -12.42 4.49
N VAL A 297 -4.83 -11.68 5.39
CA VAL A 297 -6.03 -12.15 6.10
C VAL A 297 -7.17 -12.47 5.13
N SER A 298 -7.39 -11.63 4.12
CA SER A 298 -8.38 -11.91 3.06
C SER A 298 -8.03 -13.17 2.28
N SER A 299 -6.75 -13.39 1.96
CA SER A 299 -6.30 -14.57 1.23
C SER A 299 -6.46 -15.85 2.05
N GLU A 300 -6.14 -15.79 3.34
CA GLU A 300 -6.36 -16.88 4.30
C GLU A 300 -7.85 -17.25 4.41
N THR A 301 -8.72 -16.23 4.46
CA THR A 301 -10.18 -16.44 4.50
C THR A 301 -10.68 -17.13 3.24
N VAL A 302 -10.20 -16.72 2.06
CA VAL A 302 -10.55 -17.36 0.77
C VAL A 302 -10.04 -18.79 0.72
N ALA A 303 -8.80 -19.06 1.13
CA ALA A 303 -8.24 -20.40 1.18
C ALA A 303 -9.03 -21.31 2.14
N GLY A 304 -9.35 -20.83 3.34
CA GLY A 304 -10.15 -21.57 4.31
C GLY A 304 -11.56 -21.88 3.81
N THR A 305 -12.17 -20.96 3.06
CA THR A 305 -13.48 -21.18 2.41
C THR A 305 -13.38 -22.23 1.30
N ALA A 306 -12.34 -22.16 0.47
CA ALA A 306 -12.10 -23.14 -0.59
C ALA A 306 -11.84 -24.56 -0.04
N ASP A 307 -11.07 -24.68 1.05
CA ASP A 307 -10.83 -25.96 1.73
C ASP A 307 -12.12 -26.55 2.33
N ALA A 308 -12.97 -25.71 2.92
CA ALA A 308 -14.26 -26.13 3.44
C ALA A 308 -15.19 -26.60 2.30
N GLU A 309 -15.24 -25.87 1.19
CA GLU A 309 -16.03 -26.26 0.02
C GLU A 309 -15.51 -27.54 -0.64
N ALA A 310 -14.19 -27.73 -0.71
CA ALA A 310 -13.58 -28.96 -1.20
C ALA A 310 -13.99 -30.17 -0.36
N LYS A 311 -13.96 -30.06 0.98
CA LYS A 311 -14.41 -31.13 1.89
C LYS A 311 -15.90 -31.45 1.71
N ILE A 312 -16.75 -30.43 1.62
CA ILE A 312 -18.18 -30.63 1.37
C ILE A 312 -18.42 -31.31 0.02
N SER A 313 -17.63 -30.96 -1.01
CA SER A 313 -17.71 -31.58 -2.33
C SER A 313 -17.27 -33.05 -2.30
N GLU A 314 -16.19 -33.36 -1.58
CA GLU A 314 -15.71 -34.72 -1.37
C GLU A 314 -16.75 -35.59 -0.65
N GLU A 315 -17.35 -35.08 0.43
CA GLU A 315 -18.44 -35.75 1.15
C GLU A 315 -19.63 -36.03 0.23
N ARG A 316 -20.05 -35.02 -0.56
CA ARG A 316 -21.15 -35.19 -1.54
C ARG A 316 -20.83 -36.23 -2.61
N ALA A 317 -19.59 -36.28 -3.09
CA ALA A 317 -19.15 -37.27 -4.06
C ALA A 317 -19.18 -38.69 -3.46
N CYS A 318 -18.63 -38.86 -2.26
CA CYS A 318 -18.65 -40.13 -1.53
C CYS A 318 -20.09 -40.63 -1.28
N ASP A 319 -20.98 -39.72 -0.86
CA ASP A 319 -22.40 -40.00 -0.67
C ASP A 319 -23.09 -40.45 -1.97
N ALA A 320 -22.79 -39.79 -3.10
CA ALA A 320 -23.34 -40.13 -4.40
C ALA A 320 -22.84 -41.51 -4.87
N GLU A 321 -21.56 -41.81 -4.68
CA GLU A 321 -20.97 -43.13 -4.96
C GLU A 321 -21.60 -44.22 -4.11
N ALA A 322 -21.78 -43.99 -2.81
CA ALA A 322 -22.44 -44.94 -1.91
C ALA A 322 -23.90 -45.21 -2.33
N ARG A 323 -24.65 -44.19 -2.75
CA ARG A 323 -26.01 -44.36 -3.31
C ARG A 323 -25.99 -45.15 -4.62
N ALA A 324 -25.06 -44.84 -5.52
CA ALA A 324 -24.91 -45.55 -6.79
C ALA A 324 -24.54 -47.02 -6.58
N GLN A 325 -23.62 -47.33 -5.66
CA GLN A 325 -23.25 -48.70 -5.30
C GLN A 325 -24.43 -49.47 -4.71
N LYS A 326 -25.20 -48.87 -3.79
CA LYS A 326 -26.42 -49.49 -3.24
C LYS A 326 -27.47 -49.77 -4.32
N ALA A 327 -27.66 -48.83 -5.25
CA ALA A 327 -28.59 -49.01 -6.37
C ALA A 327 -28.14 -50.15 -7.31
N ARG A 328 -26.85 -50.22 -7.65
CA ARG A 328 -26.27 -51.32 -8.44
C ARG A 328 -26.43 -52.67 -7.75
N ALA A 329 -26.09 -52.75 -6.46
CA ALA A 329 -26.25 -53.99 -5.68
C ALA A 329 -27.72 -54.45 -5.58
N LYS A 330 -28.67 -53.50 -5.53
CA LYS A 330 -30.11 -53.82 -5.56
C LYS A 330 -30.52 -54.34 -6.94
N ALA A 331 -30.07 -53.69 -8.02
CA ALA A 331 -30.35 -54.11 -9.39
C ALA A 331 -29.78 -55.51 -9.68
N ASP A 332 -28.56 -55.81 -9.22
CA ASP A 332 -27.95 -57.14 -9.39
C ASP A 332 -28.73 -58.23 -8.64
N LYS A 333 -29.21 -57.93 -7.42
CA LYS A 333 -30.09 -58.85 -6.67
C LYS A 333 -31.43 -59.08 -7.38
N GLU A 334 -32.03 -58.04 -7.94
CA GLU A 334 -33.27 -58.15 -8.71
C GLU A 334 -33.06 -58.95 -10.00
N LYS A 335 -31.94 -58.72 -10.71
CA LYS A 335 -31.55 -59.49 -11.88
C LYS A 335 -31.32 -60.96 -11.56
N ALA A 336 -30.64 -61.28 -10.46
CA ALA A 336 -30.43 -62.66 -10.01
C ALA A 336 -31.76 -63.36 -9.73
N LYS A 337 -32.69 -62.69 -9.04
CA LYS A 337 -34.04 -63.22 -8.78
C LYS A 337 -34.83 -63.46 -10.07
N ALA A 338 -34.80 -62.51 -11.01
CA ALA A 338 -35.47 -62.65 -12.30
C ALA A 338 -34.91 -63.84 -13.11
N ILE A 339 -33.59 -64.06 -13.09
CA ILE A 339 -32.96 -65.23 -13.73
C ILE A 339 -33.43 -66.53 -13.06
N GLU A 340 -33.51 -66.58 -11.73
CA GLU A 340 -34.01 -67.76 -11.02
C GLU A 340 -35.49 -68.05 -11.31
N GLU A 341 -36.32 -67.02 -11.40
CA GLU A 341 -37.74 -67.15 -11.75
C GLU A 341 -37.93 -67.62 -13.20
N SER A 342 -37.17 -67.05 -14.15
CA SER A 342 -37.16 -67.49 -15.55
C SER A 342 -36.75 -68.96 -15.68
N LYS A 343 -35.71 -69.41 -14.95
CA LYS A 343 -35.34 -70.84 -14.95
C LYS A 343 -36.46 -71.76 -14.44
N LYS A 344 -37.27 -71.30 -13.47
CA LYS A 344 -38.42 -72.07 -12.98
C LYS A 344 -39.53 -72.15 -14.04
N GLU A 345 -39.74 -71.06 -14.78
CA GLU A 345 -40.67 -71.04 -15.91
C GLU A 345 -40.23 -72.03 -17.00
N ASP A 346 -38.97 -71.99 -17.43
CA ASP A 346 -38.42 -72.91 -18.44
C ASP A 346 -38.62 -74.39 -18.06
N VAL A 347 -38.38 -74.74 -16.79
CA VAL A 347 -38.59 -76.12 -16.29
C VAL A 347 -40.07 -76.52 -16.33
N LEU A 348 -40.97 -75.61 -16.01
CA LEU A 348 -42.42 -75.87 -16.05
C LEU A 348 -42.91 -75.99 -17.50
N GLU A 349 -42.41 -75.16 -18.41
CA GLU A 349 -42.72 -75.24 -19.85
C GLU A 349 -42.20 -76.54 -20.46
N GLY A 350 -40.98 -76.95 -20.14
CA GLY A 350 -40.43 -78.24 -20.57
C GLY A 350 -41.28 -79.43 -20.11
N LYS A 351 -41.77 -79.40 -18.86
CA LYS A 351 -42.71 -80.42 -18.35
C LYS A 351 -44.04 -80.37 -19.11
N LEU A 352 -44.62 -79.19 -19.34
CA LEU A 352 -45.87 -79.06 -20.09
C LEU A 352 -45.76 -79.60 -21.52
N ALA A 353 -44.64 -79.34 -22.20
CA ALA A 353 -44.39 -79.87 -23.53
C ALA A 353 -44.30 -81.41 -23.52
N SER A 354 -43.57 -81.98 -22.56
CA SER A 354 -43.47 -83.44 -22.39
C SER A 354 -44.82 -84.10 -22.11
N TYR A 355 -45.63 -83.52 -21.22
CA TYR A 355 -46.98 -84.04 -20.92
C TYR A 355 -47.93 -83.93 -22.10
N LYS A 356 -47.84 -82.85 -22.88
CA LYS A 356 -48.63 -82.69 -24.11
C LYS A 356 -48.27 -83.77 -25.15
N ASN A 357 -46.99 -84.07 -25.32
CA ASN A 357 -46.54 -85.15 -26.22
C ASN A 357 -47.04 -86.52 -25.75
N MET A 358 -46.97 -86.82 -24.44
CA MET A 358 -47.52 -88.06 -23.90
C MET A 358 -49.05 -88.13 -24.06
N GLN A 359 -49.76 -87.01 -23.95
CA GLN A 359 -51.21 -86.95 -24.21
C GLN A 359 -51.53 -87.28 -25.67
N THR A 360 -50.76 -86.74 -26.63
CA THR A 360 -50.94 -87.07 -28.06
C THR A 360 -50.65 -88.53 -28.35
N GLU A 361 -49.58 -89.09 -27.78
CA GLU A 361 -49.23 -90.51 -27.94
C GLU A 361 -50.32 -91.43 -27.36
N LEU A 362 -50.84 -91.12 -26.16
CA LEU A 362 -51.93 -91.89 -25.54
C LEU A 362 -53.23 -91.78 -26.36
N ALA A 363 -53.56 -90.60 -26.88
CA ALA A 363 -54.73 -90.41 -27.72
C ALA A 363 -54.64 -91.20 -29.04
N GLU A 364 -53.46 -91.26 -29.66
CA GLU A 364 -53.20 -92.09 -30.84
C GLU A 364 -53.30 -93.59 -30.51
N ALA A 365 -52.77 -94.02 -29.37
CA ALA A 365 -52.87 -95.41 -28.91
C ALA A 365 -54.33 -95.83 -28.66
N ILE A 366 -55.15 -94.94 -28.08
CA ILE A 366 -56.60 -95.18 -27.90
C ILE A 366 -57.29 -95.34 -29.25
N LYS A 367 -57.03 -94.45 -30.22
CA LYS A 367 -57.60 -94.57 -31.58
C LYS A 367 -57.20 -95.88 -32.24
N SER A 368 -55.94 -96.31 -32.08
CA SER A 368 -55.45 -97.57 -32.61
C SER A 368 -56.12 -98.79 -31.95
N ALA A 369 -56.32 -98.76 -30.62
CA ALA A 369 -57.05 -99.81 -29.90
C ALA A 369 -58.54 -99.86 -30.32
N GLN A 370 -59.16 -98.71 -30.52
CA GLN A 370 -60.52 -98.58 -31.03
C GLN A 370 -60.65 -99.18 -32.44
N HIS A 371 -59.76 -98.80 -33.37
CA HIS A 371 -59.74 -99.39 -34.71
C HIS A 371 -59.58 -100.91 -34.69
N ARG A 372 -58.70 -101.45 -33.83
CA ARG A 372 -58.56 -102.91 -33.65
C ARG A 372 -59.85 -103.57 -33.15
N ALA A 373 -60.58 -102.91 -32.25
CA ALA A 373 -61.87 -103.40 -31.77
C ALA A 373 -62.94 -103.35 -32.87
N ASP A 374 -63.04 -102.23 -33.59
CA ASP A 374 -63.99 -102.04 -34.69
C ASP A 374 -63.74 -103.03 -35.85
N ASP A 375 -62.48 -103.28 -36.20
CA ASP A 375 -62.10 -104.29 -37.20
C ASP A 375 -62.53 -105.71 -36.76
N ALA A 376 -62.33 -106.05 -35.48
CA ALA A 376 -62.76 -107.32 -34.93
C ALA A 376 -64.30 -107.46 -34.91
N VAL A 377 -65.03 -106.37 -34.63
CA VAL A 377 -66.50 -106.30 -34.73
C VAL A 377 -66.93 -106.55 -36.17
N ALA A 378 -66.41 -105.79 -37.13
CA ALA A 378 -66.78 -105.91 -38.54
C ALA A 378 -66.49 -107.32 -39.10
N MET A 379 -65.38 -107.95 -38.71
CA MET A 379 -65.08 -109.34 -39.08
C MET A 379 -66.01 -110.35 -38.39
N SER A 380 -66.37 -110.12 -37.12
CA SER A 380 -67.33 -110.95 -36.37
C SER A 380 -68.74 -110.86 -36.96
N GLU A 381 -69.17 -109.69 -37.41
CA GLU A 381 -70.43 -109.46 -38.13
C GLU A 381 -70.44 -110.20 -39.47
N LYS A 382 -69.39 -110.06 -40.29
CA LYS A 382 -69.24 -110.84 -41.54
C LYS A 382 -69.30 -112.35 -41.31
N LEU A 383 -68.67 -112.86 -40.25
CA LEU A 383 -68.79 -114.28 -39.88
C LEU A 383 -70.20 -114.63 -39.40
N THR A 384 -70.90 -113.72 -38.72
CA THR A 384 -72.28 -113.92 -38.27
C THR A 384 -73.24 -114.00 -39.44
N ASP A 385 -73.12 -113.10 -40.41
CA ASP A 385 -73.89 -113.12 -41.65
C ASP A 385 -73.57 -114.38 -42.47
N GLY A 386 -72.29 -114.71 -42.62
CA GLY A 386 -71.86 -115.93 -43.31
C GLY A 386 -72.24 -117.23 -42.60
N ILE A 387 -72.51 -117.22 -41.28
CA ILE A 387 -73.13 -118.37 -40.57
C ILE A 387 -74.63 -118.40 -40.83
N ARG A 388 -75.30 -117.23 -40.89
CA ARG A 388 -76.74 -117.11 -41.17
C ARG A 388 -77.08 -117.63 -42.56
N GLU A 389 -76.31 -117.23 -43.58
CA GLU A 389 -76.46 -117.70 -44.97
C GLU A 389 -76.35 -119.23 -45.10
N ILE A 390 -75.31 -119.83 -44.48
CA ILE A 390 -75.11 -121.29 -44.51
C ILE A 390 -76.26 -122.02 -43.82
N LYS A 391 -76.83 -121.45 -42.74
CA LYS A 391 -77.97 -122.03 -42.03
C LYS A 391 -79.29 -121.91 -42.81
N SER A 392 -79.44 -120.91 -43.69
CA SER A 392 -80.63 -120.72 -44.53
C SER A 392 -80.62 -121.52 -45.83
N GLY A 393 -79.48 -122.09 -46.23
CA GLY A 393 -79.36 -122.96 -47.42
C GLY A 393 -79.50 -124.45 -47.08
N ASN A 394 -80.17 -125.22 -47.95
CA ASN A 394 -80.22 -126.68 -47.88
C ASN A 394 -78.89 -127.29 -48.35
N PHE A 395 -77.89 -127.35 -47.45
CA PHE A 395 -76.60 -127.97 -47.71
C PHE A 395 -76.42 -129.25 -46.88
N ASP A 396 -76.14 -130.37 -47.55
CA ASP A 396 -75.90 -131.69 -46.96
C ASP A 396 -74.51 -131.80 -46.33
N GLY A 397 -74.40 -132.58 -45.23
CA GLY A 397 -73.16 -133.14 -44.66
C GLY A 397 -72.07 -132.17 -44.15
N ASP A 398 -71.45 -131.40 -45.05
CA ASP A 398 -70.25 -130.59 -44.81
C ASP A 398 -70.52 -129.21 -44.20
N ALA A 399 -71.77 -128.74 -44.26
CA ALA A 399 -72.18 -127.44 -43.72
C ALA A 399 -71.95 -127.33 -42.20
N LYS A 400 -72.10 -128.44 -41.45
CA LYS A 400 -71.87 -128.46 -39.99
C LYS A 400 -70.42 -128.16 -39.61
N ASN A 401 -69.46 -128.75 -40.32
CA ASN A 401 -68.02 -128.55 -40.06
C ASN A 401 -67.55 -127.12 -40.39
N VAL A 402 -68.15 -126.48 -41.41
CA VAL A 402 -67.84 -125.10 -41.78
C VAL A 402 -68.43 -124.12 -40.76
N VAL A 403 -69.67 -124.34 -40.30
CA VAL A 403 -70.28 -123.52 -39.25
C VAL A 403 -69.51 -123.61 -37.94
N GLU A 404 -69.05 -124.79 -37.54
CA GLU A 404 -68.26 -124.94 -36.31
C GLU A 404 -66.89 -124.22 -36.40
N ARG A 405 -66.23 -124.27 -37.57
CA ARG A 405 -65.00 -123.49 -37.82
C ARG A 405 -65.25 -121.98 -37.72
N LYS A 406 -66.27 -121.46 -38.41
CA LYS A 406 -66.63 -120.03 -38.34
C LYS A 406 -67.03 -119.60 -36.93
N LEU A 407 -67.68 -120.48 -36.14
CA LEU A 407 -68.00 -120.21 -34.74
C LEU A 407 -66.75 -120.14 -33.84
N LYS A 408 -65.76 -121.00 -34.05
CA LYS A 408 -64.48 -120.95 -33.33
C LYS A 408 -63.70 -119.68 -33.69
N GLU A 409 -63.68 -119.31 -34.96
CA GLU A 409 -63.05 -118.08 -35.44
C GLU A 409 -63.74 -116.83 -34.89
N ARG A 410 -65.08 -116.80 -34.89
CA ARG A 410 -65.87 -115.73 -34.26
C ARG A 410 -65.59 -115.60 -32.76
N LYS A 411 -65.51 -116.71 -32.03
CA LYS A 411 -65.12 -116.69 -30.60
C LYS A 411 -63.72 -116.12 -30.39
N SER A 412 -62.78 -116.43 -31.29
CA SER A 412 -61.43 -115.86 -31.26
C SER A 412 -61.44 -114.35 -31.51
N LEU A 413 -62.22 -113.88 -32.49
CA LEU A 413 -62.39 -112.45 -32.78
C LEU A 413 -63.05 -111.69 -31.62
N ASN A 414 -64.10 -112.26 -31.01
CA ASN A 414 -64.73 -111.66 -29.83
C ASN A 414 -63.72 -111.54 -28.67
N LYS A 415 -62.87 -112.55 -28.46
CA LYS A 415 -61.81 -112.48 -27.44
C LYS A 415 -60.78 -111.39 -27.76
N LYS A 416 -60.42 -111.19 -29.03
CA LYS A 416 -59.54 -110.08 -29.45
C LYS A 416 -60.19 -108.72 -29.22
N MET A 417 -61.47 -108.59 -29.55
CA MET A 417 -62.28 -107.41 -29.28
C MET A 417 -62.29 -107.09 -27.77
N ASP A 418 -62.58 -108.07 -26.92
CA ASP A 418 -62.61 -107.88 -25.45
C ASP A 418 -61.24 -107.42 -24.92
N ILE A 419 -60.14 -107.97 -25.43
CA ILE A 419 -58.77 -107.55 -25.07
C ILE A 419 -58.52 -106.11 -25.52
N SER A 420 -58.89 -105.75 -26.76
CA SER A 420 -58.70 -104.39 -27.28
C SER A 420 -59.57 -103.35 -26.56
N LEU A 421 -60.80 -103.71 -26.17
CA LEU A 421 -61.67 -102.85 -25.36
C LEU A 421 -61.12 -102.67 -23.94
N ALA A 422 -60.61 -103.74 -23.31
CA ALA A 422 -59.96 -103.64 -22.01
C ALA A 422 -58.70 -102.76 -22.07
N GLU A 423 -57.88 -102.92 -23.12
CA GLU A 423 -56.72 -102.07 -23.39
C GLU A 423 -57.14 -100.60 -23.55
N MET A 424 -58.18 -100.32 -24.34
CA MET A 424 -58.74 -98.97 -24.53
C MET A 424 -59.17 -98.34 -23.21
N ILE A 425 -59.93 -99.05 -22.37
CA ILE A 425 -60.37 -98.56 -21.05
C ILE A 425 -59.16 -98.22 -20.16
N THR A 426 -58.11 -99.07 -20.17
CA THR A 426 -56.91 -98.78 -19.37
C THR A 426 -56.13 -97.57 -19.89
N LEU A 427 -56.06 -97.37 -21.21
CA LEU A 427 -55.42 -96.21 -21.82
C LEU A 427 -56.22 -94.92 -21.58
N GLU A 428 -57.56 -94.97 -21.67
CA GLU A 428 -58.42 -93.84 -21.33
C GLU A 428 -58.29 -93.42 -19.87
N LYS A 429 -58.17 -94.38 -18.95
CA LYS A 429 -57.92 -94.08 -17.53
C LYS A 429 -56.59 -93.33 -17.36
N LYS A 430 -55.52 -93.80 -18.00
CA LYS A 430 -54.20 -93.13 -18.01
C LYS A 430 -54.28 -91.74 -18.64
N LEU A 431 -55.03 -91.59 -19.73
CA LEU A 431 -55.24 -90.29 -20.38
C LEU A 431 -55.89 -89.29 -19.40
N ARG A 432 -56.94 -89.68 -18.67
CA ARG A 432 -57.60 -88.82 -17.68
C ARG A 432 -56.67 -88.43 -16.52
N GLU A 433 -55.87 -89.37 -16.03
CA GLU A 433 -54.86 -89.09 -14.99
C GLU A 433 -53.81 -88.08 -15.51
N MET A 434 -53.39 -88.22 -16.77
CA MET A 434 -52.47 -87.30 -17.44
C MET A 434 -53.10 -85.92 -17.70
N GLU A 435 -54.38 -85.85 -18.05
CA GLU A 435 -55.10 -84.59 -18.22
C GLU A 435 -55.20 -83.79 -16.92
N ASN A 436 -55.52 -84.46 -15.81
CA ASN A 436 -55.54 -83.81 -14.49
C ASN A 436 -54.17 -83.24 -14.11
N THR A 437 -53.10 -84.01 -14.32
CA THR A 437 -51.73 -83.54 -14.03
C THR A 437 -51.28 -82.42 -14.98
N TYR A 438 -51.68 -82.48 -16.26
CA TYR A 438 -51.43 -81.41 -17.22
C TYR A 438 -52.16 -80.11 -16.83
N GLU A 439 -53.41 -80.19 -16.40
CA GLU A 439 -54.15 -79.03 -15.92
C GLU A 439 -53.52 -78.40 -14.67
N ASP A 440 -53.09 -79.23 -13.72
CA ASP A 440 -52.42 -78.76 -12.51
C ASP A 440 -51.08 -78.08 -12.83
N LEU A 441 -50.29 -78.64 -13.74
CA LEU A 441 -49.06 -78.01 -14.23
C LEU A 441 -49.38 -76.70 -14.95
N ARG A 442 -50.41 -76.66 -15.79
CA ARG A 442 -50.83 -75.45 -16.52
C ARG A 442 -51.27 -74.35 -15.56
N ARG A 443 -51.97 -74.69 -14.48
CA ARG A 443 -52.33 -73.75 -13.40
C ARG A 443 -51.08 -73.24 -12.69
N LYS A 444 -50.13 -74.11 -12.35
CA LYS A 444 -48.85 -73.73 -11.75
C LYS A 444 -48.04 -72.79 -12.65
N THR A 445 -47.93 -73.06 -13.94
CA THR A 445 -47.24 -72.18 -14.91
C THR A 445 -47.93 -70.82 -15.01
N LYS A 446 -49.27 -70.77 -15.06
CA LYS A 446 -50.01 -69.50 -15.05
C LYS A 446 -49.83 -68.71 -13.76
N LEU A 447 -49.67 -69.36 -12.62
CA LEU A 447 -49.39 -68.69 -11.35
C LEU A 447 -47.94 -68.19 -11.30
N GLN A 448 -46.99 -68.98 -11.81
CA GLN A 448 -45.59 -68.58 -11.91
C GLN A 448 -45.42 -67.35 -12.81
N ALA A 449 -46.06 -67.34 -13.99
CA ALA A 449 -46.04 -66.19 -14.92
C ALA A 449 -46.76 -64.93 -14.39
N LYS A 450 -47.58 -65.07 -13.35
CA LYS A 450 -48.24 -63.94 -12.66
C LYS A 450 -47.43 -63.39 -11.50
N LEU A 451 -46.34 -64.05 -11.10
CA LEU A 451 -45.41 -63.43 -10.17
C LEU A 451 -44.85 -62.16 -10.83
N PRO A 452 -44.77 -61.04 -10.09
CA PRO A 452 -44.30 -59.79 -10.65
C PRO A 452 -42.84 -59.94 -11.03
N HIS A 453 -42.58 -60.23 -12.32
CA HIS A 453 -41.26 -60.03 -12.91
C HIS A 453 -40.89 -58.57 -12.65
N PRO A 454 -39.84 -58.27 -11.86
CA PRO A 454 -39.40 -56.91 -11.68
C PRO A 454 -39.00 -56.39 -13.07
N HIS A 455 -39.83 -55.50 -13.61
CA HIS A 455 -39.75 -54.99 -14.96
C HIS A 455 -38.32 -54.57 -15.32
N ILE A 456 -37.64 -55.40 -16.12
CA ILE A 456 -36.39 -55.08 -16.80
C ILE A 456 -36.56 -53.85 -17.75
N ASN A 457 -37.79 -53.48 -18.08
CA ASN A 457 -38.11 -52.45 -19.09
C ASN A 457 -38.48 -51.04 -18.57
N LYS A 458 -38.29 -50.72 -17.28
CA LYS A 458 -38.56 -49.35 -16.76
C LYS A 458 -37.34 -48.54 -16.33
N GLN A 459 -36.11 -48.92 -16.72
CA GLN A 459 -34.88 -48.21 -16.31
C GLN A 459 -34.07 -47.54 -17.45
N ILE A 460 -34.67 -47.19 -18.58
CA ILE A 460 -33.94 -46.43 -19.63
C ILE A 460 -34.16 -44.89 -19.55
N ASN A 461 -35.14 -44.38 -18.79
CA ASN A 461 -35.50 -42.94 -18.82
C ASN A 461 -35.24 -42.14 -17.53
N LEU A 462 -34.26 -42.52 -16.71
CA LEU A 462 -33.93 -41.76 -15.50
C LEU A 462 -32.43 -41.44 -15.39
N TYR A 463 -31.81 -40.81 -16.40
CA TYR A 463 -30.65 -39.93 -16.18
C TYR A 463 -30.40 -38.99 -17.39
N PRO A 464 -31.04 -37.80 -17.46
CA PRO A 464 -30.54 -36.71 -18.32
C PRO A 464 -29.56 -35.75 -17.63
N SER A 465 -29.24 -35.90 -16.34
CA SER A 465 -28.62 -34.80 -15.56
C SER A 465 -27.14 -34.97 -15.16
N LEU A 466 -26.41 -35.97 -15.67
CA LEU A 466 -25.00 -36.20 -15.28
C LEU A 466 -23.95 -35.78 -16.33
N ILE A 467 -24.32 -35.08 -17.41
CA ILE A 467 -23.38 -34.70 -18.48
C ILE A 467 -22.75 -33.30 -18.31
N ASN A 468 -23.24 -32.45 -17.39
CA ASN A 468 -22.81 -31.04 -17.32
C ASN A 468 -21.82 -30.66 -16.19
N TRP A 469 -21.01 -31.59 -15.68
CA TRP A 469 -20.00 -31.27 -14.65
C TRP A 469 -18.55 -31.21 -15.17
N ARG A 470 -18.33 -31.29 -16.50
CA ARG A 470 -16.98 -31.29 -17.08
C ARG A 470 -16.57 -29.99 -17.77
N THR A 471 -17.33 -28.90 -17.64
CA THR A 471 -17.07 -27.61 -18.29
C THR A 471 -16.92 -26.42 -17.33
N MET A 472 -16.58 -26.67 -16.06
CA MET A 472 -16.05 -25.63 -15.16
C MET A 472 -14.72 -26.08 -14.57
N ARG A 473 -13.65 -25.88 -15.34
CA ARG A 473 -12.27 -25.71 -14.88
C ARG A 473 -11.65 -24.59 -15.66
#